data_AF-A0A518LLA6-F1
#
_entry.id   AF-A0A518LLA6-F1
#
_cell.length_a   1.000
_cell.length_b   1.000
_cell.length_c   1.000
_cell.angle_alpha   90.00
_cell.angle_beta   90.00
_cell.angle_gamma   90.00
#
_symmetry.space_group_name_H-M   'P 1'
#
loop_
_entity.id
_entity.type
_entity.pdbx_description
1 polymer ?
#
loop_
_entity_poly.entity_id
_entity_poly.type
_entity_poly.pdbx_seq_one_letter_code
_entity_poly.pdbx_strand_id
1 'polypeptide(L)'
;MSVCGSPMRRRTVVRTIVAAFLLSTAMHRSAARANERPITELVPADALVMYCAKPYTWLDQPIGDSEGTTQPTGTAASIASIVSMLNTAGLIPAEGQVFADIAGALPLLAQFEHALVLLDVSSRIVEQPRGTSQRSEGEDVHISLRLRNMQAAVIFRTQGRHQAVVDQLRRVIGRYTNNEVAKLEKGELGGVAFDRLVDSRLPGWAVWEWGQVGEFFIISFGSDAFSKVVGTASGKRPAMHRDEWYRKAFGRTNGERAFAHWLIAFMRLEQALGPQAGGRFEAVTQALQAADLDRDLWTIGADGERLSCHRCYQKAGKDIVQSYSDPQAFSEDHLRIVPKEAEHVAVISVPTSWLVDNVPRGWLAAQSVSNVQKWRRAWRQLERDSGVDIGGNLISHFGQTIVLYDYPPHPLKIPFAFTLAIEIDDAKAVKAATDALLDAWTRYLDERAERNKTTLMRIKVRRDPDNVWYLQAGILGPAMKVMDRYVLISWSPQALRECVEYVEQQDKSRRKP
;
A
#
# COMPACT_ATOMS: atom_id res chain seq x y z
N MET A 1 -36.85 -17.13 -28.66
CA MET A 1 -36.56 -16.78 -27.25
C MET A 1 -35.11 -16.35 -27.18
N SER A 2 -34.88 -15.04 -27.24
CA SER A 2 -33.55 -14.41 -27.28
C SER A 2 -33.19 -13.96 -25.86
N VAL A 3 -32.15 -14.57 -25.29
CA VAL A 3 -31.60 -14.17 -23.99
C VAL A 3 -30.72 -12.95 -24.23
N CYS A 4 -31.25 -11.78 -23.89
CA CYS A 4 -30.54 -10.51 -23.91
C CYS A 4 -29.49 -10.49 -22.79
N GLY A 5 -28.23 -10.77 -23.14
CA GLY A 5 -27.08 -10.61 -22.26
C GLY A 5 -26.81 -9.14 -21.96
N SER A 6 -27.05 -8.70 -20.73
CA SER A 6 -26.71 -7.36 -20.28
C SER A 6 -25.19 -7.18 -20.17
N PRO A 7 -24.59 -6.11 -20.72
CA PRO A 7 -23.17 -5.84 -20.56
C PRO A 7 -22.87 -5.38 -19.13
N MET A 8 -22.12 -6.22 -18.41
CA MET A 8 -21.54 -5.94 -17.09
C MET A 8 -20.80 -4.58 -17.09
N ARG A 9 -21.26 -3.62 -16.28
CA ARG A 9 -20.63 -2.30 -16.10
C ARG A 9 -19.30 -2.42 -15.34
N ARG A 10 -18.20 -2.62 -16.08
CA ARG A 10 -16.80 -2.68 -15.60
C ARG A 10 -16.18 -1.30 -15.27
N ARG A 11 -16.70 -0.51 -14.31
CA ARG A 11 -16.15 0.84 -14.03
C ARG A 11 -15.51 1.10 -12.66
N THR A 12 -15.32 0.11 -11.78
CA THR A 12 -14.93 0.44 -10.38
C THR A 12 -13.62 -0.19 -9.87
N VAL A 13 -12.92 -1.04 -10.62
CA VAL A 13 -11.79 -1.84 -10.09
C VAL A 13 -10.42 -1.12 -10.09
N VAL A 14 -10.26 0.04 -10.74
CA VAL A 14 -8.92 0.62 -11.06
C VAL A 14 -8.41 1.66 -10.05
N ARG A 15 -9.06 1.92 -8.92
CA ARG A 15 -8.78 3.13 -8.10
C ARG A 15 -7.89 2.97 -6.85
N THR A 16 -7.45 1.77 -6.46
CA THR A 16 -7.00 1.52 -5.08
C THR A 16 -5.61 0.87 -4.94
N ILE A 17 -4.64 1.20 -5.82
CA ILE A 17 -3.26 0.64 -5.70
C ILE A 17 -2.24 1.68 -5.18
N VAL A 18 -2.54 2.98 -5.21
CA VAL A 18 -1.52 4.03 -4.96
C VAL A 18 -1.49 4.57 -3.51
N ALA A 19 -2.42 4.17 -2.64
CA ALA A 19 -2.49 4.70 -1.26
C ALA A 19 -2.17 3.67 -0.15
N ALA A 20 -1.81 2.43 -0.49
CA ALA A 20 -1.67 1.33 0.48
C ALA A 20 -0.23 0.82 0.70
N PHE A 21 0.79 1.54 0.22
CA PHE A 21 2.16 1.01 0.12
C PHE A 21 3.19 1.60 1.10
N LEU A 22 2.74 2.19 2.20
CA LEU A 22 3.65 2.70 3.22
C LEU A 22 3.49 1.92 4.53
N LEU A 23 4.62 1.31 4.93
CA LEU A 23 5.11 1.16 6.31
C LEU A 23 4.91 -0.22 6.94
N SER A 24 5.98 -1.01 6.88
CA SER A 24 6.16 -2.25 7.62
C SER A 24 7.02 -2.10 8.86
N THR A 25 6.68 -2.81 9.95
CA THR A 25 7.65 -3.37 10.90
C THR A 25 7.03 -4.19 12.02
N ALA A 26 7.62 -5.37 12.22
CA ALA A 26 8.66 -5.59 13.23
C ALA A 26 9.56 -6.77 12.86
N MET A 27 10.73 -6.86 13.50
CA MET A 27 11.61 -8.01 13.35
C MET A 27 12.43 -8.33 14.61
N HIS A 28 12.51 -9.63 14.89
CA HIS A 28 13.68 -10.26 15.50
C HIS A 28 14.79 -10.45 14.45
N ARG A 29 16.05 -10.26 14.87
CA ARG A 29 17.25 -10.42 14.05
C ARG A 29 17.40 -11.86 13.56
N SER A 30 17.04 -12.13 12.30
CA SER A 30 17.54 -13.33 11.61
C SER A 30 18.94 -13.02 11.09
N ALA A 31 19.97 -13.58 11.73
CA ALA A 31 21.34 -13.44 11.24
C ALA A 31 21.41 -13.96 9.80
N ALA A 32 21.81 -13.11 8.85
CA ALA A 32 22.03 -13.51 7.47
C ALA A 32 23.04 -14.66 7.46
N ARG A 33 22.66 -15.85 6.96
CA ARG A 33 23.63 -16.91 6.72
C ARG A 33 24.60 -16.40 5.66
N ALA A 34 25.90 -16.52 5.90
CA ALA A 34 26.97 -15.92 5.10
C ALA A 34 27.02 -16.31 3.60
N ASN A 35 26.11 -17.18 3.12
CA ASN A 35 26.01 -17.65 1.74
C ASN A 35 24.64 -17.41 1.08
N GLU A 36 23.74 -16.63 1.70
CA GLU A 36 22.42 -16.36 1.11
C GLU A 36 22.48 -15.33 -0.01
N ARG A 37 22.07 -15.72 -1.22
CA ARG A 37 22.02 -14.83 -2.40
C ARG A 37 20.93 -13.78 -2.21
N PRO A 38 21.20 -12.47 -2.16
CA PRO A 38 20.16 -11.47 -1.92
C PRO A 38 19.09 -11.50 -3.03
N ILE A 39 17.83 -11.24 -2.68
CA ILE A 39 16.73 -11.28 -3.67
C ILE A 39 16.92 -10.27 -4.83
N THR A 40 17.69 -9.21 -4.59
CA THR A 40 18.11 -8.21 -5.58
C THR A 40 19.11 -8.75 -6.62
N GLU A 41 19.58 -9.99 -6.50
CA GLU A 41 20.26 -10.71 -7.58
C GLU A 41 19.34 -11.12 -8.72
N LEU A 42 18.04 -11.28 -8.45
CA LEU A 42 17.06 -11.66 -9.47
C LEU A 42 16.38 -10.43 -10.10
N VAL A 43 16.47 -9.27 -9.45
CA VAL A 43 15.87 -8.03 -9.95
C VAL A 43 16.75 -7.42 -11.04
N PRO A 44 16.24 -7.26 -12.28
CA PRO A 44 16.98 -6.58 -13.34
C PRO A 44 17.35 -5.14 -12.95
N ALA A 45 18.59 -4.72 -13.21
CA ALA A 45 19.07 -3.38 -12.88
C ALA A 45 18.35 -2.28 -13.67
N ASP A 46 17.68 -2.62 -14.76
CA ASP A 46 16.85 -1.76 -15.60
C ASP A 46 15.40 -1.60 -15.10
N ALA A 47 15.04 -2.20 -13.95
CA ALA A 47 13.71 -2.06 -13.36
C ALA A 47 13.30 -0.58 -13.15
N LEU A 48 11.99 -0.31 -13.32
CA LEU A 48 11.38 1.00 -13.15
C LEU A 48 11.02 1.26 -11.68
N VAL A 49 10.45 0.25 -11.03
CA VAL A 49 10.10 0.26 -9.61
C VAL A 49 10.46 -1.09 -9.01
N MET A 50 11.01 -1.07 -7.80
CA MET A 50 11.29 -2.26 -7.02
C MET A 50 10.85 -2.03 -5.58
N TYR A 51 10.20 -3.01 -4.97
CA TYR A 51 9.98 -3.10 -3.53
C TYR A 51 10.48 -4.45 -3.07
N CYS A 52 11.30 -4.49 -2.03
CA CYS A 52 11.82 -5.71 -1.43
C CYS A 52 11.51 -5.70 0.05
N ALA A 53 11.11 -6.85 0.60
CA ALA A 53 10.90 -7.00 2.03
C ALA A 53 11.32 -8.39 2.52
N LYS A 54 11.83 -8.45 3.75
CA LYS A 54 12.12 -9.67 4.51
C LYS A 54 10.81 -10.27 5.06
N PRO A 55 10.80 -11.57 5.42
CA PRO A 55 9.66 -12.16 6.11
C PRO A 55 9.36 -11.40 7.40
N TYR A 56 8.08 -11.28 7.74
CA TYR A 56 7.63 -10.78 9.02
C TYR A 56 7.73 -11.90 10.06
N THR A 57 8.93 -12.16 10.58
CA THR A 57 9.23 -13.33 11.44
C THR A 57 8.41 -13.43 12.73
N TRP A 58 7.88 -12.32 13.25
CA TRP A 58 6.94 -12.29 14.38
C TRP A 58 5.53 -12.81 14.08
N LEU A 59 5.10 -12.82 12.81
CA LEU A 59 3.86 -13.47 12.37
C LEU A 59 4.04 -14.99 12.30
N ASP A 60 5.28 -15.43 12.20
CA ASP A 60 5.69 -16.82 12.09
C ASP A 60 5.89 -17.48 13.48
N GLN A 61 5.46 -16.83 14.58
CA GLN A 61 5.24 -17.58 15.81
C GLN A 61 4.23 -18.67 15.48
N PRO A 62 4.62 -19.96 15.48
CA PRO A 62 3.70 -21.03 15.17
C PRO A 62 2.52 -20.87 16.13
N ILE A 63 1.31 -20.74 15.59
CA ILE A 63 0.10 -20.99 16.37
C ILE A 63 0.31 -22.41 16.87
N GLY A 64 0.72 -22.53 18.13
CA GLY A 64 1.51 -23.67 18.59
C GLY A 64 0.93 -24.97 18.07
N ASP A 65 1.78 -25.80 17.46
CA ASP A 65 1.53 -27.23 17.41
C ASP A 65 1.55 -27.70 18.88
N SER A 66 0.44 -27.47 19.57
CA SER A 66 0.20 -27.99 20.91
C SER A 66 -0.03 -29.48 20.76
N GLU A 67 1.06 -30.22 20.54
CA GLU A 67 1.10 -31.65 20.81
C GLU A 67 0.84 -31.84 22.31
N GLY A 68 -0.43 -32.16 22.62
CA GLY A 68 -0.82 -32.74 23.89
C GLY A 68 -0.91 -31.76 25.06
N THR A 69 -2.07 -31.12 25.22
CA THR A 69 -2.96 -31.29 26.39
C THR A 69 -4.10 -30.25 26.35
N THR A 70 -5.32 -30.78 26.34
CA THR A 70 -6.62 -30.19 26.76
C THR A 70 -6.82 -28.66 26.74
N GLN A 71 -7.77 -28.29 25.87
CA GLN A 71 -8.49 -27.02 25.70
C GLN A 71 -7.77 -25.88 24.94
N PRO A 72 -8.14 -25.64 23.67
CA PRO A 72 -7.67 -24.49 22.92
C PRO A 72 -8.33 -23.22 23.49
N THR A 73 -7.60 -22.49 24.32
CA THR A 73 -7.96 -21.13 24.72
C THR A 73 -7.78 -20.20 23.51
N GLY A 74 -8.85 -20.00 22.76
CA GLY A 74 -8.99 -18.93 21.77
C GLY A 74 -8.28 -19.19 20.44
N THR A 75 -8.97 -19.82 19.50
CA THR A 75 -8.59 -19.81 18.07
C THR A 75 -8.63 -18.38 17.56
N ALA A 76 -7.50 -17.69 17.54
CA ALA A 76 -7.35 -16.44 16.81
C ALA A 76 -7.61 -16.73 15.33
N ALA A 77 -8.81 -16.39 14.85
CA ALA A 77 -9.18 -16.61 13.46
C ALA A 77 -8.29 -15.76 12.56
N SER A 78 -7.45 -16.40 11.73
CA SER A 78 -6.62 -15.65 10.77
C SER A 78 -7.50 -14.81 9.83
N ILE A 79 -7.01 -13.67 9.33
CA ILE A 79 -7.71 -12.88 8.31
C ILE A 79 -8.12 -13.76 7.12
N ALA A 80 -7.23 -14.66 6.69
CA ALA A 80 -7.52 -15.59 5.61
C ALA A 80 -8.72 -16.49 5.94
N SER A 81 -8.84 -16.96 7.19
CA SER A 81 -9.99 -17.75 7.67
C SER A 81 -11.27 -16.92 7.69
N ILE A 82 -11.21 -15.67 8.18
CA ILE A 82 -12.37 -14.76 8.21
C ILE A 82 -12.83 -14.44 6.78
N VAL A 83 -11.91 -14.06 5.90
CA VAL A 83 -12.19 -13.76 4.50
C VAL A 83 -12.71 -15.00 3.78
N SER A 84 -12.13 -16.17 4.01
CA SER A 84 -12.60 -17.44 3.45
C SER A 84 -14.02 -17.78 3.94
N MET A 85 -14.30 -17.58 5.23
CA MET A 85 -15.63 -17.77 5.82
C MET A 85 -16.65 -16.81 5.19
N LEU A 86 -16.33 -15.52 5.12
CA LEU A 86 -17.19 -14.51 4.49
C LEU A 86 -17.44 -14.81 3.01
N ASN A 87 -16.42 -15.29 2.30
CA ASN A 87 -16.54 -15.67 0.89
C ASN A 87 -17.42 -16.92 0.72
N THR A 88 -17.20 -17.95 1.53
CA THR A 88 -17.98 -19.20 1.52
C THR A 88 -19.45 -18.94 1.88
N ALA A 89 -19.70 -18.00 2.79
CA ALA A 89 -21.05 -17.56 3.14
C ALA A 89 -21.71 -16.65 2.08
N GLY A 90 -21.03 -16.35 0.97
CA GLY A 90 -21.55 -15.47 -0.09
C GLY A 90 -21.71 -14.01 0.35
N LEU A 91 -21.04 -13.60 1.43
CA LEU A 91 -21.17 -12.26 2.02
C LEU A 91 -20.25 -11.23 1.35
N ILE A 92 -19.28 -11.68 0.55
CA ILE A 92 -18.39 -10.80 -0.21
C ILE A 92 -19.01 -10.59 -1.62
N PRO A 93 -19.46 -9.37 -1.96
CA PRO A 93 -19.94 -9.10 -3.31
C PRO A 93 -18.82 -9.31 -4.34
N ALA A 94 -19.15 -9.57 -5.60
CA ALA A 94 -18.17 -9.79 -6.66
C ALA A 94 -17.12 -8.65 -6.77
N GLU A 95 -17.51 -7.42 -6.46
CA GLU A 95 -16.63 -6.25 -6.42
C GLU A 95 -15.65 -6.28 -5.23
N GLY A 96 -16.04 -6.91 -4.12
CA GLY A 96 -15.23 -7.12 -2.92
C GLY A 96 -14.26 -8.30 -3.03
N GLN A 97 -14.47 -9.21 -3.99
CA GLN A 97 -13.69 -10.44 -4.12
C GLN A 97 -12.21 -10.17 -4.40
N VAL A 98 -11.89 -9.15 -5.18
CA VAL A 98 -10.49 -8.76 -5.43
C VAL A 98 -9.79 -8.39 -4.13
N PHE A 99 -10.48 -7.66 -3.23
CA PHE A 99 -9.93 -7.31 -1.92
C PHE A 99 -9.76 -8.52 -1.02
N ALA A 100 -10.73 -9.45 -1.05
CA ALA A 100 -10.62 -10.73 -0.36
C ALA A 100 -9.38 -11.51 -0.80
N ASP A 101 -9.08 -11.50 -2.10
CA ASP A 101 -7.94 -12.23 -2.65
C ASP A 101 -6.60 -11.57 -2.33
N ILE A 102 -6.56 -10.24 -2.34
CA ILE A 102 -5.42 -9.46 -1.85
C ILE A 102 -5.19 -9.77 -0.37
N ALA A 103 -6.22 -9.66 0.46
CA ALA A 103 -6.14 -9.94 1.89
C ALA A 103 -5.70 -11.38 2.18
N GLY A 104 -6.19 -12.35 1.39
CA GLY A 104 -5.81 -13.75 1.48
C GLY A 104 -4.38 -14.04 1.01
N ALA A 105 -3.76 -13.14 0.23
CA ALA A 105 -2.37 -13.25 -0.21
C ALA A 105 -1.37 -12.58 0.77
N LEU A 106 -1.83 -11.65 1.62
CA LEU A 106 -0.96 -10.96 2.59
C LEU A 106 -0.14 -11.92 3.49
N PRO A 107 -0.69 -13.05 3.99
CA PRO A 107 0.11 -14.00 4.77
C PRO A 107 1.33 -14.56 4.02
N LEU A 108 1.27 -14.69 2.68
CA LEU A 108 2.43 -15.15 1.91
C LEU A 108 3.54 -14.10 1.87
N LEU A 109 3.18 -12.82 1.77
CA LEU A 109 4.14 -11.71 1.85
C LEU A 109 4.79 -11.65 3.24
N ALA A 110 4.09 -12.11 4.27
CA ALA A 110 4.64 -12.22 5.62
C ALA A 110 5.60 -13.40 5.80
N GLN A 111 5.31 -14.54 5.18
CA GLN A 111 6.07 -15.77 5.38
C GLN A 111 7.39 -15.79 4.61
N PHE A 112 7.48 -15.07 3.49
CA PHE A 112 8.63 -15.15 2.57
C PHE A 112 9.29 -13.79 2.36
N GLU A 113 10.62 -13.81 2.23
CA GLU A 113 11.34 -12.68 1.62
C GLU A 113 10.84 -12.53 0.19
N HIS A 114 10.46 -11.32 -0.19
CA HIS A 114 9.85 -11.08 -1.47
C HIS A 114 10.29 -9.78 -2.12
N ALA A 115 10.18 -9.74 -3.45
CA ALA A 115 10.37 -8.55 -4.25
C ALA A 115 9.18 -8.36 -5.21
N LEU A 116 8.65 -7.15 -5.28
CA LEU A 116 7.66 -6.69 -6.25
C LEU A 116 8.40 -5.77 -7.23
N VAL A 117 8.36 -6.08 -8.52
CA VAL A 117 9.17 -5.36 -9.52
C VAL A 117 8.30 -4.95 -10.70
N LEU A 118 8.37 -3.68 -11.09
CA LEU A 118 7.89 -3.18 -12.37
C LEU A 118 9.08 -3.05 -13.33
N LEU A 119 9.07 -3.85 -14.39
CA LEU A 119 10.17 -3.99 -15.34
C LEU A 119 9.99 -3.14 -16.59
N ASP A 120 8.75 -2.95 -17.01
CA ASP A 120 8.37 -2.14 -18.15
C ASP A 120 6.89 -1.75 -18.03
N VAL A 121 6.54 -0.58 -18.54
CA VAL A 121 5.15 -0.14 -18.66
C VAL A 121 5.04 0.86 -19.79
N SER A 122 3.98 0.75 -20.60
CA SER A 122 3.66 1.79 -21.56
C SER A 122 2.17 2.01 -21.62
N SER A 123 1.81 3.23 -22.01
CA SER A 123 0.41 3.62 -22.20
C SER A 123 0.15 3.97 -23.66
N ARG A 124 -1.14 4.00 -24.01
CA ARG A 124 -1.62 4.53 -25.28
C ARG A 124 -2.88 5.34 -25.04
N ILE A 125 -3.04 6.38 -25.85
CA ILE A 125 -4.28 7.12 -25.93
C ILE A 125 -5.28 6.33 -26.79
N VAL A 126 -6.50 6.19 -26.27
CA VAL A 126 -7.63 5.63 -27.01
C VAL A 126 -8.72 6.68 -27.04
N GLU A 127 -9.02 7.15 -28.24
CA GLU A 127 -10.15 8.02 -28.50
C GLU A 127 -11.44 7.19 -28.41
N GLN A 128 -12.34 7.61 -27.53
CA GLN A 128 -13.64 6.97 -27.41
C GLN A 128 -14.69 7.87 -28.05
N PRO A 129 -15.51 7.36 -28.98
CA PRO A 129 -16.69 8.08 -29.44
C PRO A 129 -17.53 8.42 -28.20
N ARG A 130 -17.81 9.72 -27.97
CA ARG A 130 -18.79 10.09 -26.94
C ARG A 130 -20.09 9.39 -27.33
N GLY A 131 -20.61 8.52 -26.45
CA GLY A 131 -21.87 7.83 -26.68
C GLY A 131 -22.95 8.85 -27.03
N THR A 132 -23.85 8.48 -27.93
CA THR A 132 -24.87 9.33 -28.59
C THR A 132 -25.81 10.13 -27.67
N SER A 133 -25.67 10.04 -26.34
CA SER A 133 -26.64 10.58 -25.39
C SER A 133 -26.41 12.05 -24.97
N GLN A 134 -25.29 12.71 -25.30
CA GLN A 134 -25.14 14.16 -25.05
C GLN A 134 -24.29 14.82 -26.15
N ARG A 135 -24.95 15.26 -27.23
CA ARG A 135 -24.39 16.18 -28.23
C ARG A 135 -24.44 17.61 -27.66
N SER A 136 -23.40 18.01 -26.95
CA SER A 136 -23.08 19.43 -26.82
C SER A 136 -22.25 19.79 -28.04
N GLU A 137 -22.78 20.63 -28.93
CA GLU A 137 -22.05 21.13 -30.10
C GLU A 137 -20.81 21.90 -29.62
N GLY A 138 -19.62 21.43 -30.01
CA GLY A 138 -18.36 22.13 -29.79
C GLY A 138 -17.32 21.49 -28.86
N GLU A 139 -17.56 20.32 -28.25
CA GLU A 139 -16.61 19.74 -27.27
C GLU A 139 -16.00 18.37 -27.65
N ASP A 140 -14.69 18.41 -27.86
CA ASP A 140 -13.61 17.49 -27.48
C ASP A 140 -13.90 15.97 -27.41
N VAL A 141 -13.18 15.24 -28.27
CA VAL A 141 -13.00 13.78 -28.25
C VAL A 141 -12.65 13.30 -26.83
N HIS A 142 -13.35 12.28 -26.32
CA HIS A 142 -13.04 11.72 -25.00
C HIS A 142 -11.79 10.83 -25.08
N ILE A 143 -10.66 11.40 -24.66
CA ILE A 143 -9.36 10.72 -24.58
C ILE A 143 -9.33 9.82 -23.33
N SER A 144 -9.20 8.50 -23.54
CA SER A 144 -8.94 7.54 -22.48
C SER A 144 -7.51 7.03 -22.57
N LEU A 145 -6.75 7.14 -21.47
CA LEU A 145 -5.46 6.46 -21.36
C LEU A 145 -5.68 4.97 -21.06
N ARG A 146 -5.01 4.09 -21.80
CA ARG A 146 -5.06 2.63 -21.60
C ARG A 146 -3.64 2.07 -21.52
N LEU A 147 -3.46 1.01 -20.74
CA LEU A 147 -2.22 0.25 -20.77
C LEU A 147 -2.01 -0.33 -22.17
N ARG A 148 -0.80 -0.14 -22.71
CA ARG A 148 -0.35 -0.74 -23.98
C ARG A 148 0.48 -1.99 -23.70
N ASN A 149 1.36 -1.94 -22.71
CA ASN A 149 2.16 -3.06 -22.21
C ASN A 149 2.40 -2.88 -20.71
N MET A 150 2.61 -3.97 -19.99
CA MET A 150 3.13 -3.95 -18.62
C MET A 150 3.90 -5.24 -18.38
N GLN A 151 5.11 -5.12 -17.84
CA GLN A 151 5.94 -6.23 -17.37
C GLN A 151 6.18 -6.05 -15.88
N ALA A 152 5.74 -7.01 -15.08
CA ALA A 152 5.92 -7.02 -13.64
C ALA A 152 6.28 -8.43 -13.15
N ALA A 153 6.94 -8.50 -11.99
CA ALA A 153 7.26 -9.75 -11.34
C ALA A 153 7.09 -9.66 -9.82
N VAL A 154 6.67 -10.76 -9.23
CA VAL A 154 6.74 -11.06 -7.81
C VAL A 154 7.72 -12.20 -7.63
N ILE A 155 8.74 -12.00 -6.82
CA ILE A 155 9.79 -12.97 -6.54
C ILE A 155 9.68 -13.32 -5.07
N PHE A 156 9.63 -14.61 -4.74
CA PHE A 156 9.62 -15.10 -3.36
C PHE A 156 10.86 -15.95 -3.12
N ARG A 157 11.60 -15.74 -2.04
CA ARG A 157 12.59 -16.70 -1.57
C ARG A 157 11.86 -17.77 -0.75
N THR A 158 11.54 -18.89 -1.39
CA THR A 158 10.71 -19.95 -0.80
C THR A 158 11.51 -21.06 -0.16
N GLN A 159 12.80 -21.20 -0.51
CA GLN A 159 13.66 -22.30 -0.05
C GLN A 159 13.02 -23.67 -0.31
N GLY A 160 12.35 -23.82 -1.46
CA GLY A 160 11.63 -25.03 -1.84
C GLY A 160 10.19 -25.12 -1.32
N ARG A 161 9.77 -24.30 -0.35
CA ARG A 161 8.41 -24.29 0.24
C ARG A 161 7.38 -23.50 -0.60
N HIS A 162 7.48 -23.55 -1.92
CA HIS A 162 6.68 -22.73 -2.82
C HIS A 162 5.23 -23.19 -2.99
N GLN A 163 4.84 -24.34 -2.44
CA GLN A 163 3.49 -24.89 -2.61
C GLN A 163 2.39 -23.93 -2.13
N ALA A 164 2.58 -23.25 -1.00
CA ALA A 164 1.63 -22.26 -0.49
C ALA A 164 1.40 -21.11 -1.49
N VAL A 165 2.45 -20.68 -2.18
CA VAL A 165 2.39 -19.65 -3.23
C VAL A 165 1.64 -20.18 -4.46
N VAL A 166 1.94 -21.41 -4.88
CA VAL A 166 1.25 -22.07 -6.01
C VAL A 166 -0.23 -22.25 -5.73
N ASP A 167 -0.62 -22.66 -4.53
CA ASP A 167 -2.02 -22.90 -4.17
C ASP A 167 -2.83 -21.59 -4.18
N GLN A 168 -2.26 -20.51 -3.64
CA GLN A 168 -2.90 -19.19 -3.72
C GLN A 168 -2.99 -18.68 -5.16
N LEU A 169 -1.94 -18.88 -5.97
CA LEU A 169 -1.96 -18.51 -7.39
C LEU A 169 -3.04 -19.29 -8.16
N ARG A 170 -3.13 -20.61 -7.98
CA ARG A 170 -4.16 -21.46 -8.58
C ARG A 170 -5.57 -21.05 -8.15
N ARG A 171 -5.76 -20.70 -6.88
CA ARG A 171 -7.03 -20.19 -6.36
C ARG A 171 -7.45 -18.90 -7.07
N VAL A 172 -6.53 -17.95 -7.23
CA VAL A 172 -6.80 -16.68 -7.92
C VAL A 172 -7.07 -16.93 -9.41
N ILE A 173 -6.22 -17.71 -10.09
CA ILE A 173 -6.40 -18.05 -11.51
C ILE A 173 -7.75 -18.72 -11.74
N GLY A 174 -8.07 -19.79 -11.01
CA GLY A 174 -9.30 -20.55 -11.16
C GLY A 174 -10.57 -19.73 -10.89
N ARG A 175 -10.46 -18.59 -10.20
CA ARG A 175 -11.58 -17.67 -9.98
C ARG A 175 -11.77 -16.67 -11.13
N TYR A 176 -10.69 -16.16 -11.72
CA TYR A 176 -10.76 -15.10 -12.73
C TYR A 176 -10.66 -15.61 -14.17
N THR A 177 -10.28 -16.88 -14.36
CA THR A 177 -10.17 -17.53 -15.67
C THR A 177 -10.97 -18.83 -15.72
N ASN A 178 -11.06 -19.43 -16.91
CA ASN A 178 -11.64 -20.75 -17.11
C ASN A 178 -10.96 -21.46 -18.29
N ASN A 179 -11.16 -22.77 -18.40
CA ASN A 179 -10.49 -23.60 -19.41
C ASN A 179 -11.00 -23.39 -20.85
N GLU A 180 -12.11 -22.66 -21.04
CA GLU A 180 -12.65 -22.37 -22.38
C GLU A 180 -11.87 -21.26 -23.07
N VAL A 181 -11.39 -20.29 -22.31
CA VAL A 181 -10.75 -19.06 -22.83
C VAL A 181 -9.29 -18.90 -22.42
N ALA A 182 -8.86 -19.61 -21.37
CA ALA A 182 -7.49 -19.59 -20.89
C ALA A 182 -6.79 -20.93 -21.12
N LYS A 183 -5.54 -20.85 -21.59
CA LYS A 183 -4.68 -21.99 -21.91
C LYS A 183 -3.47 -21.97 -20.98
N LEU A 184 -3.22 -23.11 -20.33
CA LEU A 184 -2.02 -23.35 -19.56
C LEU A 184 -1.03 -24.14 -20.41
N GLU A 185 0.17 -23.59 -20.61
CA GLU A 185 1.26 -24.17 -21.39
C GLU A 185 2.46 -24.41 -20.48
N LYS A 186 3.23 -25.46 -20.74
CA LYS A 186 4.52 -25.68 -20.10
C LYS A 186 5.62 -25.18 -21.02
N GLY A 187 6.62 -24.55 -20.44
CA GLY A 187 7.79 -24.06 -21.17
C GLY A 187 9.08 -24.31 -20.41
N GLU A 188 10.19 -24.10 -21.11
CA GLU A 188 11.52 -24.08 -20.52
C GLU A 188 12.28 -22.87 -21.05
N LEU A 189 12.96 -22.16 -20.15
CA LEU A 189 13.77 -21.00 -20.50
C LEU A 189 15.07 -21.01 -19.71
N GLY A 190 16.21 -21.14 -20.41
CA GLY A 190 17.52 -21.15 -19.77
C GLY A 190 17.68 -22.27 -18.73
N GLY A 191 17.10 -23.45 -18.98
CA GLY A 191 17.10 -24.58 -18.04
C GLY A 191 16.03 -24.50 -16.94
N VAL A 192 15.21 -23.45 -16.94
CA VAL A 192 14.14 -23.23 -15.94
C VAL A 192 12.81 -23.66 -16.54
N ALA A 193 12.20 -24.69 -15.98
CA ALA A 193 10.83 -25.06 -16.30
C ALA A 193 9.85 -24.03 -15.72
N PHE A 194 8.82 -23.69 -16.50
CA PHE A 194 7.78 -22.75 -16.08
C PHE A 194 6.41 -23.14 -16.65
N ASP A 195 5.36 -22.71 -15.98
CA ASP A 195 4.01 -22.72 -16.51
C ASP A 195 3.67 -21.33 -17.05
N ARG A 196 2.93 -21.28 -18.15
CA ARG A 196 2.47 -20.07 -18.84
C ARG A 196 0.96 -20.10 -18.99
N LEU A 197 0.28 -19.05 -18.52
CA LEU A 197 -1.15 -18.87 -18.70
C LEU A 197 -1.41 -17.73 -19.70
N VAL A 198 -2.14 -18.04 -20.77
CA VAL A 198 -2.62 -17.08 -21.77
C VAL A 198 -4.14 -17.09 -21.76
N ASP A 199 -4.77 -15.92 -21.64
CA ASP A 199 -6.24 -15.77 -21.71
C ASP A 199 -6.62 -14.99 -22.97
N SER A 200 -7.38 -15.60 -23.86
CA SER A 200 -7.79 -15.04 -25.16
C SER A 200 -8.65 -13.78 -25.04
N ARG A 201 -9.23 -13.49 -23.87
CA ARG A 201 -10.00 -12.27 -23.59
C ARG A 201 -9.10 -11.06 -23.28
N LEU A 202 -7.83 -11.31 -22.99
CA LEU A 202 -6.84 -10.31 -22.66
C LEU A 202 -5.95 -10.00 -23.88
N PRO A 203 -5.35 -8.81 -23.96
CA PRO A 203 -4.39 -8.51 -25.03
C PRO A 203 -3.19 -9.45 -24.96
N GLY A 204 -2.59 -9.77 -26.12
CA GLY A 204 -1.54 -10.80 -26.20
C GLY A 204 -0.27 -10.56 -25.36
N TRP A 205 -0.05 -9.35 -24.84
CA TRP A 205 1.03 -9.06 -23.90
C TRP A 205 0.70 -9.50 -22.46
N ALA A 206 -0.57 -9.68 -22.11
CA ALA A 206 -1.04 -10.00 -20.77
C ALA A 206 -0.93 -11.51 -20.48
N VAL A 207 0.32 -11.97 -20.42
CA VAL A 207 0.69 -13.36 -20.15
C VAL A 207 1.13 -13.48 -18.69
N TRP A 208 0.74 -14.56 -18.02
CA TRP A 208 1.28 -14.91 -16.71
C TRP A 208 2.26 -16.06 -16.84
N GLU A 209 3.40 -15.99 -16.18
CA GLU A 209 4.40 -17.06 -16.18
C GLU A 209 4.94 -17.25 -14.77
N TRP A 210 5.06 -18.49 -14.31
CA TRP A 210 5.65 -18.80 -13.00
C TRP A 210 6.50 -20.06 -13.03
N GLY A 211 7.53 -20.07 -12.18
CA GLY A 211 8.49 -21.16 -12.13
C GLY A 211 9.51 -20.97 -11.01
N GLN A 212 10.29 -22.02 -10.75
CA GLN A 212 11.31 -22.04 -9.70
C GLN A 212 12.69 -21.76 -10.28
N VAL A 213 13.42 -20.83 -9.67
CA VAL A 213 14.82 -20.49 -10.00
C VAL A 213 15.66 -20.61 -8.74
N GLY A 214 16.33 -21.76 -8.58
CA GLY A 214 17.06 -22.07 -7.35
C GLY A 214 16.15 -22.09 -6.12
N GLU A 215 16.45 -21.27 -5.12
CA GLU A 215 15.62 -21.13 -3.91
C GLU A 215 14.43 -20.16 -4.07
N PHE A 216 14.30 -19.53 -5.24
CA PHE A 216 13.27 -18.53 -5.52
C PHE A 216 12.11 -19.12 -6.33
N PHE A 217 10.90 -18.65 -6.04
CA PHE A 217 9.72 -18.88 -6.85
C PHE A 217 9.28 -17.55 -7.46
N ILE A 218 9.13 -17.51 -8.78
CA ILE A 218 8.85 -16.28 -9.52
C ILE A 218 7.44 -16.39 -10.09
N ILE A 219 6.65 -15.34 -9.95
CA ILE A 219 5.40 -15.11 -10.68
C ILE A 219 5.58 -13.83 -11.47
N SER A 220 5.32 -13.85 -12.76
CA SER A 220 5.47 -12.68 -13.62
C SER A 220 4.23 -12.45 -14.47
N PHE A 221 4.03 -11.19 -14.84
CA PHE A 221 2.96 -10.73 -15.70
C PHE A 221 3.52 -9.84 -16.80
N GLY A 222 3.10 -10.06 -18.04
CA GLY A 222 3.64 -9.37 -19.21
C GLY A 222 4.55 -10.26 -20.03
N SER A 223 4.49 -10.14 -21.36
CA SER A 223 5.42 -10.80 -22.26
C SER A 223 6.86 -10.44 -21.88
N ASP A 224 7.75 -11.44 -21.82
CA ASP A 224 9.17 -11.33 -21.47
C ASP A 224 9.51 -11.01 -20.01
N ALA A 225 8.54 -10.77 -19.13
CA ALA A 225 8.82 -10.45 -17.73
C ALA A 225 9.59 -11.58 -17.02
N PHE A 226 9.16 -12.84 -17.18
CA PHE A 226 9.87 -14.01 -16.66
C PHE A 226 11.28 -14.13 -17.24
N SER A 227 11.40 -13.92 -18.55
CA SER A 227 12.67 -13.99 -19.28
C SER A 227 13.69 -12.97 -18.80
N LYS A 228 13.25 -11.74 -18.47
CA LYS A 228 14.11 -10.74 -17.84
C LYS A 228 14.65 -11.23 -16.49
N VAL A 229 13.79 -11.76 -15.62
CA VAL A 229 14.20 -12.25 -14.29
C VAL A 229 15.14 -13.45 -14.40
N VAL A 230 14.82 -14.45 -15.23
CA VAL A 230 15.68 -15.62 -15.48
C VAL A 230 17.02 -15.20 -16.09
N GLY A 231 17.02 -14.28 -17.06
CA GLY A 231 18.24 -13.75 -17.66
C GLY A 231 19.14 -13.02 -16.66
N THR A 232 18.56 -12.30 -15.71
CA THR A 232 19.31 -11.69 -14.61
C THR A 232 19.87 -12.75 -13.66
N ALA A 233 19.05 -13.72 -13.26
CA ALA A 233 19.45 -14.82 -12.38
C ALA A 233 20.60 -15.66 -12.96
N SER A 234 20.65 -15.82 -14.29
CA SER A 234 21.71 -16.52 -15.02
C SER A 234 22.91 -15.63 -15.39
N GLY A 235 22.96 -14.37 -14.94
CA GLY A 235 24.04 -13.44 -15.23
C GLY A 235 24.09 -12.87 -16.65
N LYS A 236 23.06 -13.13 -17.49
CA LYS A 236 22.95 -12.58 -18.85
C LYS A 236 22.49 -11.12 -18.86
N ARG A 237 21.90 -10.63 -17.76
CA ARG A 237 21.51 -9.23 -17.56
C ARG A 237 22.11 -8.70 -16.25
N PRO A 238 22.41 -7.39 -16.16
CA PRO A 238 22.84 -6.79 -14.92
C PRO A 238 21.74 -6.88 -13.85
N ALA A 239 22.12 -7.26 -12.63
CA ALA A 239 21.24 -7.33 -11.48
C ALA A 239 21.27 -6.05 -10.65
N MET A 240 20.19 -5.74 -9.94
CA MET A 240 20.03 -4.50 -9.16
C MET A 240 21.13 -4.34 -8.10
N HIS A 241 21.55 -5.40 -7.42
CA HIS A 241 22.66 -5.33 -6.45
C HIS A 241 24.01 -4.90 -7.06
N ARG A 242 24.15 -4.98 -8.39
CA ARG A 242 25.33 -4.53 -9.14
C ARG A 242 25.18 -3.12 -9.72
N ASP A 243 23.99 -2.51 -9.66
CA ASP A 243 23.82 -1.10 -10.04
C ASP A 243 24.60 -0.24 -9.04
N GLU A 244 25.54 0.57 -9.55
CA GLU A 244 26.50 1.30 -8.73
C GLU A 244 25.80 2.32 -7.82
N TRP A 245 24.83 3.06 -8.37
CA TRP A 245 24.08 4.04 -7.60
C TRP A 245 23.26 3.37 -6.51
N TYR A 246 22.51 2.30 -6.85
CA TYR A 246 21.74 1.53 -5.89
C TYR A 246 22.61 1.04 -4.74
N ARG A 247 23.76 0.42 -5.02
CA ARG A 247 24.66 -0.10 -3.98
C ARG A 247 25.17 1.00 -3.05
N LYS A 248 25.55 2.16 -3.60
CA LYS A 248 25.99 3.32 -2.80
C LYS A 248 24.84 3.88 -1.95
N ALA A 249 23.67 4.08 -2.56
CA ALA A 249 22.48 4.58 -1.89
C ALA A 249 22.05 3.63 -0.75
N PHE A 250 21.99 2.33 -1.04
CA PHE A 250 21.64 1.27 -0.09
C PHE A 250 22.60 1.22 1.11
N GLY A 251 23.92 1.35 0.87
CA GLY A 251 24.89 1.45 1.96
C GLY A 251 24.70 2.71 2.81
N ARG A 252 24.45 3.87 2.19
CA ARG A 252 24.25 5.16 2.88
C ARG A 252 22.94 5.22 3.69
N THR A 253 21.97 4.36 3.38
CA THR A 253 20.67 4.31 4.05
C THR A 253 20.52 3.08 4.96
N ASN A 254 21.63 2.45 5.35
CA ASN A 254 21.65 1.26 6.20
C ASN A 254 20.78 0.10 5.65
N GLY A 255 20.71 -0.04 4.33
CA GLY A 255 19.85 -1.01 3.66
C GLY A 255 20.09 -2.46 4.09
N GLU A 256 21.30 -2.82 4.51
CA GLU A 256 21.62 -4.16 5.02
C GLU A 256 20.84 -4.52 6.30
N ARG A 257 20.48 -3.50 7.09
CA ARG A 257 19.64 -3.64 8.30
C ARG A 257 18.17 -3.37 8.01
N ALA A 258 17.84 -2.99 6.78
CA ALA A 258 16.48 -2.72 6.38
C ALA A 258 15.74 -4.04 6.15
N PHE A 259 14.59 -4.19 6.78
CA PHE A 259 13.70 -5.31 6.49
C PHE A 259 12.79 -4.99 5.30
N ALA A 260 12.66 -3.72 4.90
CA ALA A 260 11.98 -3.33 3.67
C ALA A 260 12.70 -2.17 2.99
N HIS A 261 12.70 -2.16 1.66
CA HIS A 261 13.21 -1.02 0.88
C HIS A 261 12.52 -0.96 -0.48
N TRP A 262 12.43 0.23 -1.05
CA TRP A 262 11.92 0.40 -2.41
C TRP A 262 12.69 1.45 -3.19
N LEU A 263 12.78 1.23 -4.49
CA LEU A 263 13.41 2.10 -5.47
C LEU A 263 12.39 2.52 -6.51
N ILE A 264 12.41 3.81 -6.87
CA ILE A 264 11.68 4.36 -8.02
C ILE A 264 12.71 5.02 -8.94
N ALA A 265 12.82 4.55 -10.19
CA ALA A 265 13.66 5.16 -11.21
C ALA A 265 12.82 6.17 -12.04
N PHE A 266 12.60 7.37 -11.49
CA PHE A 266 11.74 8.40 -12.07
C PHE A 266 12.08 8.73 -13.53
N MET A 267 13.35 8.92 -13.88
CA MET A 267 13.76 9.15 -15.28
C MET A 267 13.33 8.04 -16.23
N ARG A 268 13.46 6.77 -15.81
CA ARG A 268 13.07 5.63 -16.66
C ARG A 268 11.55 5.51 -16.74
N LEU A 269 10.86 5.80 -15.64
CA LEU A 269 9.40 5.79 -15.58
C LEU A 269 8.81 6.90 -16.49
N GLU A 270 9.45 8.07 -16.53
CA GLU A 270 9.14 9.16 -17.46
C GLU A 270 9.36 8.71 -18.91
N GLN A 271 10.49 8.10 -19.23
CA GLN A 271 10.77 7.60 -20.59
C GLN A 271 9.74 6.54 -21.03
N ALA A 272 9.29 5.69 -20.10
CA ALA A 272 8.34 4.60 -20.38
C ALA A 272 6.88 5.10 -20.50
N LEU A 273 6.47 6.06 -19.67
CA LEU A 273 5.09 6.56 -19.60
C LEU A 273 4.87 7.93 -20.27
N GLY A 274 5.78 8.87 -20.05
CA GLY A 274 5.64 10.32 -20.27
C GLY A 274 5.05 10.71 -21.62
N PRO A 275 5.62 10.27 -22.76
CA PRO A 275 5.14 10.69 -24.09
C PRO A 275 3.67 10.35 -24.37
N GLN A 276 3.14 9.30 -23.73
CA GLN A 276 1.77 8.81 -23.96
C GLN A 276 0.83 9.08 -22.79
N ALA A 277 1.37 9.37 -21.60
CA ALA A 277 0.59 9.62 -20.38
C ALA A 277 -0.14 10.98 -20.38
N GLY A 278 0.09 11.82 -21.39
CA GLY A 278 -0.64 13.08 -21.59
C GLY A 278 -0.47 14.06 -20.43
N GLY A 279 0.76 14.26 -19.95
CA GLY A 279 1.05 15.17 -18.83
C GLY A 279 0.75 14.61 -17.44
N ARG A 280 0.20 13.39 -17.33
CA ARG A 280 -0.18 12.82 -16.03
C ARG A 280 1.00 12.39 -15.19
N PHE A 281 2.06 11.88 -15.81
CA PHE A 281 3.26 11.50 -15.08
C PHE A 281 3.86 12.74 -14.41
N GLU A 282 4.00 13.82 -15.19
CA GLU A 282 4.50 15.12 -14.79
C GLU A 282 3.63 15.75 -13.70
N ALA A 283 2.30 15.67 -13.83
CA ALA A 283 1.39 16.16 -12.80
C ALA A 283 1.51 15.37 -11.48
N VAL A 284 1.71 14.05 -11.55
CA VAL A 284 1.92 13.20 -10.36
C VAL A 284 3.26 13.51 -9.71
N THR A 285 4.35 13.56 -10.49
CA THR A 285 5.68 13.85 -9.93
C THR A 285 5.76 15.27 -9.41
N GLN A 286 5.13 16.25 -10.05
CA GLN A 286 5.05 17.62 -9.54
C GLN A 286 4.27 17.68 -8.22
N ALA A 287 3.12 17.00 -8.13
CA ALA A 287 2.34 16.94 -6.90
C ALA A 287 3.11 16.25 -5.77
N LEU A 288 3.95 15.26 -6.05
CA LEU A 288 4.80 14.59 -5.08
C LEU A 288 6.16 15.29 -4.86
N GLN A 289 6.38 16.45 -5.47
CA GLN A 289 7.67 17.18 -5.47
C GLN A 289 8.86 16.29 -5.87
N ALA A 290 8.61 15.42 -6.85
CA ALA A 290 9.54 14.45 -7.39
C ALA A 290 9.87 14.71 -8.87
N ALA A 291 9.46 15.85 -9.44
CA ALA A 291 9.61 16.16 -10.86
C ALA A 291 11.07 16.32 -11.31
N ASP A 292 11.97 16.60 -10.38
CA ASP A 292 13.40 16.80 -10.62
C ASP A 292 14.27 15.68 -9.99
N LEU A 293 13.63 14.55 -9.67
CA LEU A 293 14.32 13.37 -9.16
C LEU A 293 14.64 12.41 -10.28
N ASP A 294 15.86 11.88 -10.27
CA ASP A 294 16.27 10.86 -11.23
C ASP A 294 15.90 9.47 -10.72
N ARG A 295 16.21 9.22 -9.44
CA ARG A 295 15.98 7.97 -8.71
C ARG A 295 15.74 8.27 -7.23
N ASP A 296 14.94 7.43 -6.57
CA ASP A 296 14.61 7.56 -5.16
C ASP A 296 14.61 6.18 -4.49
N LEU A 297 15.46 5.99 -3.48
CA LEU A 297 15.57 4.78 -2.68
C LEU A 297 15.14 5.10 -1.26
N TRP A 298 14.20 4.34 -0.73
CA TRP A 298 13.81 4.37 0.67
C TRP A 298 14.14 3.05 1.33
N THR A 299 14.58 3.11 2.58
CA THR A 299 14.81 1.94 3.43
C THR A 299 14.07 2.13 4.74
N ILE A 300 13.53 1.03 5.26
CA ILE A 300 12.97 0.95 6.59
C ILE A 300 13.66 -0.19 7.32
N GLY A 301 14.25 0.14 8.47
CA GLY A 301 15.00 -0.78 9.32
C GLY A 301 14.52 -0.72 10.77
N ALA A 302 15.10 -1.58 11.59
CA ALA A 302 14.84 -1.60 13.03
C ALA A 302 16.16 -1.78 13.79
N ASP A 303 16.27 -1.10 14.93
CA ASP A 303 17.31 -1.32 15.93
C ASP A 303 16.65 -1.66 17.27
N GLY A 304 16.45 -2.96 17.49
CA GLY A 304 15.57 -3.44 18.56
C GLY A 304 14.13 -3.01 18.30
N GLU A 305 13.53 -2.35 19.28
CA GLU A 305 12.16 -1.82 19.25
C GLU A 305 12.04 -0.53 18.42
N ARG A 306 13.16 0.10 18.06
CA ARG A 306 13.14 1.42 17.40
C ARG A 306 13.24 1.30 15.89
N LEU A 307 12.31 1.96 15.21
CA LEU A 307 12.18 1.92 13.76
C LEU A 307 12.97 3.05 13.11
N SER A 308 13.72 2.73 12.06
CA SER A 308 14.44 3.70 11.25
C SER A 308 13.84 3.83 9.86
N CYS A 309 13.84 5.04 9.32
CA CYS A 309 13.40 5.32 7.96
C CYS A 309 14.37 6.30 7.31
N HIS A 310 15.02 5.87 6.24
CA HIS A 310 16.00 6.68 5.51
C HIS A 310 15.65 6.73 4.03
N ARG A 311 16.03 7.83 3.39
CA ARG A 311 15.83 8.08 1.98
C ARG A 311 17.14 8.52 1.35
N CYS A 312 17.47 7.99 0.18
CA CYS A 312 18.53 8.47 -0.68
C CYS A 312 17.97 8.71 -2.08
N TYR A 313 17.97 9.95 -2.52
CA TYR A 313 17.47 10.33 -3.84
C TYR A 313 18.52 11.13 -4.62
N GLN A 314 18.44 11.02 -5.94
CA GLN A 314 19.32 11.75 -6.85
C GLN A 314 18.56 12.91 -7.48
N LYS A 315 19.09 14.13 -7.34
CA LYS A 315 18.53 15.38 -7.87
C LYS A 315 19.64 16.20 -8.51
N ALA A 316 19.49 16.53 -9.79
CA ALA A 316 20.50 17.24 -10.58
C ALA A 316 21.90 16.59 -10.46
N GLY A 317 21.97 15.25 -10.53
CA GLY A 317 23.21 14.48 -10.42
C GLY A 317 23.83 14.41 -9.02
N LYS A 318 23.19 14.96 -7.99
CA LYS A 318 23.66 14.89 -6.60
C LYS A 318 22.82 13.91 -5.78
N ASP A 319 23.50 13.07 -5.01
CA ASP A 319 22.87 12.10 -4.12
C ASP A 319 22.63 12.72 -2.73
N ILE A 320 21.36 12.96 -2.40
CA ILE A 320 20.91 13.53 -1.13
C ILE A 320 20.39 12.40 -0.24
N VAL A 321 20.89 12.34 0.99
CA VAL A 321 20.43 11.39 2.02
C VAL A 321 19.69 12.15 3.11
N GLN A 322 18.52 11.66 3.47
CA GLN A 322 17.67 12.22 4.51
C GLN A 322 17.22 11.11 5.46
N SER A 323 17.33 11.39 6.76
CA SER A 323 16.76 10.53 7.79
C SER A 323 15.39 11.07 8.18
N TYR A 324 14.36 10.25 8.05
CA TYR A 324 13.00 10.58 8.48
C TYR A 324 12.72 10.03 9.88
N SER A 325 13.27 8.86 10.21
CA SER A 325 13.23 8.31 11.57
C SER A 325 14.62 7.77 11.89
N ASP A 326 15.25 8.34 12.92
CA ASP A 326 16.54 7.90 13.44
C ASP A 326 16.40 7.55 14.92
N PRO A 327 16.49 6.26 15.31
CA PRO A 327 16.43 5.80 16.69
C PRO A 327 17.32 6.54 17.69
N GLN A 328 18.44 7.11 17.23
CA GLN A 328 19.38 7.87 18.06
C GLN A 328 18.94 9.32 18.29
N ALA A 329 18.06 9.84 17.45
CA ALA A 329 17.56 11.22 17.50
C ALA A 329 16.18 11.35 18.15
N PHE A 330 15.59 10.26 18.65
CA PHE A 330 14.28 10.29 19.31
C PHE A 330 14.36 11.11 20.61
N SER A 331 13.58 12.18 20.67
CA SER A 331 13.47 12.97 21.90
C SER A 331 12.68 12.23 22.97
N GLU A 332 13.12 12.31 24.23
CA GLU A 332 12.40 11.75 25.39
C GLU A 332 10.94 12.23 25.48
N ASP A 333 10.68 13.47 25.08
CA ASP A 333 9.32 14.04 25.05
C ASP A 333 8.35 13.29 24.14
N HIS A 334 8.82 12.71 23.02
CA HIS A 334 8.02 11.89 22.13
C HIS A 334 7.90 10.45 22.64
N LEU A 335 8.94 9.93 23.28
CA LEU A 335 8.90 8.57 23.85
C LEU A 335 7.98 8.47 25.08
N ARG A 336 7.76 9.57 25.81
CA ARG A 336 6.85 9.58 26.97
C ARG A 336 5.40 9.25 26.65
N ILE A 337 4.95 9.50 25.42
CA ILE A 337 3.57 9.19 24.99
C ILE A 337 3.43 7.75 24.47
N VAL A 338 4.54 7.01 24.37
CA VAL A 338 4.56 5.63 23.90
C VAL A 338 4.42 4.70 25.10
N PRO A 339 3.40 3.82 25.11
CA PRO A 339 3.26 2.80 26.15
C PRO A 339 4.49 1.90 26.23
N LYS A 340 4.86 1.44 27.42
CA LYS A 340 6.04 0.57 27.60
C LYS A 340 5.85 -0.81 26.98
N GLU A 341 4.60 -1.19 26.75
CA GLU A 341 4.17 -2.43 26.13
C GLU A 341 4.19 -2.35 24.61
N ALA A 342 4.43 -1.18 24.01
CA ALA A 342 4.66 -1.08 22.58
C ALA A 342 5.97 -1.81 22.24
N GLU A 343 5.91 -2.78 21.34
CA GLU A 343 7.08 -3.51 20.90
C GLU A 343 7.89 -2.68 19.91
N HIS A 344 7.24 -1.76 19.19
CA HIS A 344 7.88 -0.95 18.16
C HIS A 344 7.50 0.52 18.24
N VAL A 345 8.48 1.38 17.98
CA VAL A 345 8.30 2.84 17.95
C VAL A 345 9.10 3.49 16.83
N ALA A 346 8.47 4.40 16.08
CA ALA A 346 9.13 5.36 15.19
C ALA A 346 8.79 6.79 15.62
N VAL A 347 9.76 7.69 15.52
CA VAL A 347 9.51 9.14 15.55
C VAL A 347 9.91 9.69 14.20
N ILE A 348 8.90 9.99 13.38
CA ILE A 348 9.07 10.41 11.99
C ILE A 348 9.08 11.93 11.95
N SER A 349 10.21 12.52 11.56
CA SER A 349 10.39 13.95 11.32
C SER A 349 10.11 14.27 9.86
N VAL A 350 8.92 14.80 9.61
CA VAL A 350 8.42 15.20 8.29
C VAL A 350 7.36 16.28 8.46
N PRO A 351 7.32 17.32 7.61
CA PRO A 351 6.19 18.24 7.58
C PRO A 351 4.92 17.44 7.32
N THR A 352 4.10 17.21 8.35
CA THR A 352 2.93 16.33 8.18
C THR A 352 1.89 16.98 7.27
N SER A 353 1.82 18.30 7.28
CA SER A 353 1.09 19.10 6.29
C SER A 353 1.50 18.73 4.85
N TRP A 354 2.79 18.55 4.57
CA TRP A 354 3.27 18.11 3.26
C TRP A 354 2.72 16.73 2.88
N LEU A 355 2.71 15.76 3.80
CA LEU A 355 2.16 14.43 3.53
C LEU A 355 0.65 14.49 3.22
N VAL A 356 -0.09 15.20 4.07
CA VAL A 356 -1.56 15.32 3.95
C VAL A 356 -1.97 16.08 2.70
N ASP A 357 -1.18 17.05 2.25
CA ASP A 357 -1.45 17.78 1.01
C ASP A 357 -1.00 17.02 -0.24
N ASN A 358 0.25 16.56 -0.29
CA ASN A 358 0.87 16.14 -1.54
C ASN A 358 0.49 14.72 -1.94
N VAL A 359 0.30 13.79 -0.99
CA VAL A 359 -0.05 12.40 -1.31
C VAL A 359 -1.45 12.31 -1.95
N PRO A 360 -2.52 12.91 -1.39
CA PRO A 360 -3.83 12.92 -2.03
C PRO A 360 -3.83 13.69 -3.37
N ARG A 361 -3.05 14.78 -3.48
CA ARG A 361 -2.88 15.51 -4.74
C ARG A 361 -2.21 14.65 -5.82
N GLY A 362 -1.18 13.88 -5.47
CA GLY A 362 -0.55 12.91 -6.36
C GLY A 362 -1.54 11.83 -6.83
N TRP A 363 -2.34 11.27 -5.91
CA TRP A 363 -3.39 10.32 -6.27
C TRP A 363 -4.45 10.93 -7.20
N LEU A 364 -4.88 12.17 -6.91
CA LEU A 364 -5.81 12.92 -7.77
C LEU A 364 -5.20 13.21 -9.14
N ALA A 365 -3.92 13.60 -9.21
CA ALA A 365 -3.21 13.87 -10.47
C ALA A 365 -3.13 12.64 -11.38
N ALA A 366 -3.11 11.44 -10.81
CA ALA A 366 -3.16 10.19 -11.57
C ALA A 366 -4.56 9.89 -12.16
N GLN A 367 -5.62 10.58 -11.71
CA GLN A 367 -6.99 10.35 -12.19
C GLN A 367 -7.27 11.04 -13.53
N SER A 368 -8.37 10.65 -14.19
CA SER A 368 -8.86 11.38 -15.36
C SER A 368 -9.34 12.79 -15.00
N VAL A 369 -9.26 13.74 -15.95
CA VAL A 369 -9.66 15.15 -15.78
C VAL A 369 -11.08 15.27 -15.21
N SER A 370 -12.04 14.49 -15.73
CA SER A 370 -13.42 14.48 -15.22
C SER A 370 -13.50 14.08 -13.74
N ASN A 371 -12.71 13.08 -13.32
CA ASN A 371 -12.68 12.67 -11.92
C ASN A 371 -12.02 13.72 -11.04
N VAL A 372 -10.94 14.36 -11.50
CA VAL A 372 -10.30 15.47 -10.78
C VAL A 372 -11.29 16.61 -10.58
N GLN A 373 -12.01 17.02 -11.62
CA GLN A 373 -13.03 18.07 -11.53
C GLN A 373 -14.19 17.67 -10.61
N LYS A 374 -14.62 16.40 -10.63
CA LYS A 374 -15.64 15.88 -9.72
C LYS A 374 -15.17 15.98 -8.26
N TRP A 375 -13.95 15.53 -7.96
CA TRP A 375 -13.39 15.60 -6.61
C TRP A 375 -13.16 17.03 -6.16
N ARG A 376 -12.65 17.92 -7.01
CA ARG A 376 -12.50 19.36 -6.70
C ARG A 376 -13.85 20.02 -6.40
N ARG A 377 -14.89 19.71 -7.17
CA ARG A 377 -16.25 20.22 -6.89
C ARG A 377 -16.80 19.67 -5.57
N ALA A 378 -16.62 18.37 -5.32
CA ALA A 378 -17.04 17.76 -4.06
C ALA A 378 -16.31 18.37 -2.85
N TRP A 379 -15.00 18.59 -2.96
CA TRP A 379 -14.20 19.21 -1.91
C TRP A 379 -14.62 20.65 -1.62
N ARG A 380 -14.74 21.50 -2.66
CA ARG A 380 -15.23 22.88 -2.49
C ARG A 380 -16.65 22.94 -1.95
N GLN A 381 -17.50 22.00 -2.35
CA GLN A 381 -18.85 21.90 -1.82
C GLN A 381 -18.81 21.57 -0.33
N LEU A 382 -17.97 20.62 0.06
CA LEU A 382 -17.76 20.26 1.46
C LEU A 382 -17.30 21.45 2.30
N GLU A 383 -16.28 22.20 1.87
CA GLU A 383 -15.79 23.39 2.59
C GLU A 383 -16.87 24.49 2.69
N ARG A 384 -17.65 24.71 1.63
CA ARG A 384 -18.77 25.66 1.65
C ARG A 384 -19.88 25.24 2.60
N ASP A 385 -20.25 23.96 2.58
CA ASP A 385 -21.35 23.43 3.40
C ASP A 385 -20.97 23.27 4.87
N SER A 386 -19.69 23.05 5.16
CA SER A 386 -19.17 22.97 6.53
C SER A 386 -18.80 24.35 7.10
N GLY A 387 -18.56 25.35 6.25
CA GLY A 387 -18.03 26.65 6.67
C GLY A 387 -16.59 26.59 7.18
N VAL A 388 -15.85 25.52 6.87
CA VAL A 388 -14.49 25.29 7.33
C VAL A 388 -13.52 25.26 6.16
N ASP A 389 -12.47 26.07 6.24
CA ASP A 389 -11.27 25.95 5.40
C ASP A 389 -10.39 24.82 5.96
N ILE A 390 -10.41 23.65 5.32
CA ILE A 390 -9.64 22.49 5.78
C ILE A 390 -8.14 22.74 5.65
N GLY A 391 -7.71 23.44 4.60
CA GLY A 391 -6.31 23.79 4.42
C GLY A 391 -5.79 24.68 5.54
N GLY A 392 -6.54 25.75 5.83
CA GLY A 392 -6.17 26.76 6.83
C GLY A 392 -6.47 26.39 8.28
N ASN A 393 -7.43 25.49 8.58
CA ASN A 393 -7.83 25.15 9.95
C ASN A 393 -7.45 23.72 10.39
N LEU A 394 -7.01 22.84 9.47
CA LEU A 394 -6.55 21.48 9.81
C LEU A 394 -5.11 21.26 9.35
N ILE A 395 -4.84 21.43 8.06
CA ILE A 395 -3.55 21.02 7.47
C ILE A 395 -2.41 21.95 7.91
N SER A 396 -2.66 23.26 7.96
CA SER A 396 -1.71 24.28 8.43
C SER A 396 -1.22 24.06 9.87
N HIS A 397 -2.04 23.42 10.70
CA HIS A 397 -1.79 23.19 12.12
C HIS A 397 -1.09 21.85 12.39
N PHE A 398 -0.84 21.03 11.36
CA PHE A 398 -0.03 19.82 11.53
C PHE A 398 1.45 20.15 11.67
N GLY A 399 2.05 19.60 12.73
CA GLY A 399 3.45 19.76 13.07
C GLY A 399 4.41 18.98 12.17
N GLN A 400 5.65 18.89 12.63
CA GLN A 400 6.76 18.25 11.92
C GLN A 400 7.03 16.81 12.39
N THR A 401 6.22 16.30 13.32
CA THR A 401 6.48 15.02 13.97
C THR A 401 5.26 14.11 13.92
N ILE A 402 5.49 12.85 13.56
CA ILE A 402 4.55 11.75 13.75
C ILE A 402 5.23 10.72 14.65
N VAL A 403 4.64 10.43 15.80
CA VAL A 403 5.05 9.27 16.62
C VAL A 403 4.18 8.09 16.22
N LEU A 404 4.81 6.96 15.93
CA LEU A 404 4.15 5.73 15.47
C LEU A 404 4.56 4.60 16.40
N TYR A 405 3.59 3.83 16.89
CA TYR A 405 3.87 2.66 17.75
C TYR A 405 2.77 1.60 17.64
N ASP A 406 3.06 0.34 17.97
CA ASP A 406 2.18 -0.82 17.75
C ASP A 406 1.39 -1.27 18.97
N TYR A 407 0.97 -0.32 19.79
CA TYR A 407 0.13 -0.57 20.96
C TYR A 407 -1.28 0.04 20.82
N PRO A 408 -2.33 -0.65 21.32
CA PRO A 408 -2.30 -2.07 21.71
C PRO A 408 -2.10 -2.97 20.49
N PRO A 409 -1.57 -4.19 20.69
CA PRO A 409 -1.34 -5.12 19.59
C PRO A 409 -2.66 -5.46 18.91
N HIS A 410 -2.68 -5.38 17.58
CA HIS A 410 -3.89 -5.73 16.83
C HIS A 410 -4.24 -7.21 17.07
N PRO A 411 -5.52 -7.58 17.32
CA PRO A 411 -5.90 -8.95 17.71
C PRO A 411 -5.57 -10.00 16.64
N LEU A 412 -5.62 -9.60 15.36
CA LEU A 412 -5.21 -10.43 14.22
C LEU A 412 -3.72 -10.30 13.86
N LYS A 413 -2.94 -9.61 14.69
CA LYS A 413 -1.53 -9.23 14.45
C LYS A 413 -1.32 -8.66 13.04
N ILE A 414 -2.28 -7.85 12.55
CA ILE A 414 -2.16 -7.29 11.20
C ILE A 414 -0.92 -6.41 11.20
N PRO A 415 0.05 -6.68 10.32
CA PRO A 415 1.14 -5.75 10.13
C PRO A 415 0.57 -4.37 9.85
N PHE A 416 1.14 -3.34 10.46
CA PHE A 416 0.83 -1.93 10.15
C PHE A 416 -0.44 -1.38 10.81
N ALA A 417 -1.09 -2.17 11.67
CA ALA A 417 -2.10 -1.66 12.60
C ALA A 417 -1.41 -0.89 13.74
N PHE A 418 -0.76 0.22 13.39
CA PHE A 418 -0.11 1.12 14.34
C PHE A 418 -1.09 2.15 14.88
N THR A 419 -0.76 2.66 16.06
CA THR A 419 -1.25 3.95 16.54
C THR A 419 -0.31 5.05 16.07
N LEU A 420 -0.89 6.13 15.55
CA LEU A 420 -0.19 7.34 15.10
C LEU A 420 -0.57 8.50 16.02
N ALA A 421 0.42 9.24 16.50
CA ALA A 421 0.25 10.52 17.15
C ALA A 421 0.88 11.62 16.28
N ILE A 422 0.02 12.40 15.63
CA ILE A 422 0.42 13.49 14.75
C ILE A 422 0.44 14.78 15.56
N GLU A 423 1.59 15.44 15.67
CA GLU A 423 1.71 16.69 16.41
C GLU A 423 0.86 17.82 15.78
N ILE A 424 0.25 18.64 16.63
CA ILE A 424 -0.52 19.82 16.25
C ILE A 424 -0.21 21.01 17.16
N ASP A 425 -0.40 22.23 16.65
CA ASP A 425 -0.16 23.48 17.39
C ASP A 425 -1.44 24.19 17.90
N ASP A 426 -2.60 23.96 17.27
CA ASP A 426 -3.91 24.47 17.70
C ASP A 426 -4.96 23.35 17.73
N ALA A 427 -5.12 22.72 18.90
CA ALA A 427 -6.11 21.68 19.12
C ALA A 427 -7.56 22.15 18.88
N LYS A 428 -7.88 23.42 19.13
CA LYS A 428 -9.23 23.94 18.98
C LYS A 428 -9.59 24.07 17.51
N ALA A 429 -8.70 24.64 16.70
CA ALA A 429 -8.87 24.75 15.26
C ALA A 429 -8.95 23.35 14.62
N VAL A 430 -8.00 22.48 14.94
CA VAL A 430 -7.93 21.10 14.42
C VAL A 430 -9.17 20.30 14.77
N LYS A 431 -9.65 20.39 16.03
CA LYS A 431 -10.86 19.69 16.47
C LYS A 431 -12.09 20.19 15.72
N ALA A 432 -12.28 21.51 15.63
CA ALA A 432 -13.42 22.09 14.93
C ALA A 432 -13.43 21.67 13.44
N ALA A 433 -12.27 21.69 12.78
CA ALA A 433 -12.15 21.29 11.39
C ALA A 433 -12.36 19.79 11.17
N THR A 434 -11.82 18.96 12.07
CA THR A 434 -11.99 17.50 12.04
C THR A 434 -13.46 17.11 12.23
N ASP A 435 -14.13 17.69 13.23
CA ASP A 435 -15.54 17.44 13.52
C ASP A 435 -16.40 17.79 12.29
N ALA A 436 -16.22 18.98 11.73
CA ALA A 436 -16.97 19.44 10.57
C ALA A 436 -16.73 18.56 9.32
N LEU A 437 -15.48 18.13 9.10
CA LEU A 437 -15.12 17.24 7.99
C LEU A 437 -15.81 15.88 8.14
N LEU A 438 -15.74 15.26 9.33
CA LEU A 438 -16.26 13.92 9.57
C LEU A 438 -17.79 13.89 9.64
N ASP A 439 -18.44 14.96 10.10
CA ASP A 439 -19.88 15.16 9.97
C ASP A 439 -20.33 15.25 8.50
N ALA A 440 -19.59 16.00 7.68
CA ALA A 440 -19.86 16.06 6.24
C ALA A 440 -19.69 14.69 5.56
N TRP A 441 -18.66 13.93 5.94
CA TRP A 441 -18.46 12.57 5.46
C TRP A 441 -19.58 11.61 5.90
N THR A 442 -20.05 11.74 7.13
CA THR A 442 -21.18 10.94 7.65
C THR A 442 -22.42 11.16 6.79
N ARG A 443 -22.80 12.41 6.55
CA ARG A 443 -23.93 12.76 5.67
C ARG A 443 -23.76 12.22 4.26
N TYR A 444 -22.58 12.41 3.65
CA TYR A 444 -22.29 11.93 2.30
C TYR A 444 -22.39 10.39 2.19
N LEU A 445 -21.89 9.66 3.19
CA LEU A 445 -21.93 8.20 3.20
C LEU A 445 -23.34 7.66 3.44
N ASP A 446 -24.12 8.31 4.32
CA ASP A 446 -25.51 7.91 4.57
C ASP A 446 -26.39 8.13 3.32
N GLU A 447 -26.31 9.30 2.67
CA GLU A 447 -27.02 9.55 1.41
C GLU A 447 -26.63 8.57 0.29
N ARG A 448 -25.35 8.16 0.28
CA ARG A 448 -24.85 7.18 -0.69
C ARG A 448 -25.36 5.78 -0.36
N ALA A 449 -25.47 5.44 0.91
CA ALA A 449 -25.98 4.17 1.39
C ALA A 449 -27.50 4.03 1.15
N GLU A 450 -28.26 5.13 1.18
CA GLU A 450 -29.67 5.16 0.79
C GLU A 450 -29.84 4.90 -0.71
N ARG A 451 -28.96 5.46 -1.54
CA ARG A 451 -28.96 5.27 -3.00
C ARG A 451 -28.54 3.87 -3.44
N ASN A 452 -27.61 3.24 -2.72
CA ASN A 452 -27.11 1.91 -3.04
C ASN A 452 -27.83 0.85 -2.17
N LYS A 453 -28.72 0.06 -2.80
CA LYS A 453 -29.50 -1.00 -2.12
C LYS A 453 -28.66 -2.16 -1.57
N THR A 454 -27.33 -2.15 -1.70
CA THR A 454 -26.44 -3.15 -1.11
C THR A 454 -26.27 -2.88 0.40
N THR A 455 -26.93 -3.70 1.22
CA THR A 455 -27.06 -3.51 2.67
C THR A 455 -25.88 -4.03 3.49
N LEU A 456 -25.14 -5.03 2.99
CA LEU A 456 -24.26 -5.85 3.84
C LEU A 456 -22.94 -5.20 4.26
N MET A 457 -22.43 -4.19 3.54
CA MET A 457 -21.23 -3.43 3.95
C MET A 457 -21.41 -1.93 3.72
N ARG A 458 -22.29 -1.32 4.52
CA ARG A 458 -22.42 0.14 4.56
C ARG A 458 -21.29 0.71 5.39
N ILE A 459 -20.37 1.42 4.72
CA ILE A 459 -19.35 2.21 5.39
C ILE A 459 -20.04 3.42 6.02
N LYS A 460 -19.87 3.58 7.33
CA LYS A 460 -20.36 4.74 8.10
C LYS A 460 -19.20 5.38 8.83
N VAL A 461 -19.29 6.69 9.03
CA VAL A 461 -18.46 7.41 9.99
C VAL A 461 -19.34 7.67 11.20
N ARG A 462 -18.82 7.43 12.40
CA ARG A 462 -19.55 7.61 13.66
C ARG A 462 -18.71 8.35 14.67
N ARG A 463 -19.40 9.04 15.56
CA ARG A 463 -18.84 9.67 16.76
C ARG A 463 -19.52 9.06 17.98
N ASP A 464 -18.74 8.70 18.98
CA ASP A 464 -19.28 8.22 20.26
C ASP A 464 -19.29 9.33 21.34
N PRO A 465 -19.83 9.05 22.54
CA PRO A 465 -19.86 10.03 23.65
C PRO A 465 -18.48 10.49 24.13
N ASP A 466 -17.42 9.71 23.90
CA ASP A 466 -16.04 10.04 24.29
C ASP A 466 -15.36 10.98 23.29
N ASN A 467 -16.10 11.43 22.27
CA ASN A 467 -15.63 12.18 21.12
C ASN A 467 -14.60 11.41 20.28
N VAL A 468 -14.71 10.09 20.24
CA VAL A 468 -13.93 9.26 19.32
C VAL A 468 -14.70 9.15 18.01
N TRP A 469 -14.03 9.54 16.92
CA TRP A 469 -14.50 9.30 15.58
C TRP A 469 -13.99 7.96 15.07
N TYR A 470 -14.82 7.20 14.37
CA TYR A 470 -14.39 5.93 13.78
C TYR A 470 -15.15 5.56 12.52
N LEU A 471 -14.47 4.78 11.68
CA LEU A 471 -15.08 4.14 10.51
C LEU A 471 -15.76 2.82 10.93
N GLN A 472 -16.97 2.58 10.46
CA GLN A 472 -17.69 1.32 10.67
C GLN A 472 -18.05 0.70 9.32
N ALA A 473 -17.59 -0.53 9.07
CA ALA A 473 -17.88 -1.27 7.84
C ALA A 473 -18.11 -2.75 8.17
N GLY A 474 -19.27 -3.06 8.78
CA GLY A 474 -19.57 -4.38 9.36
C GLY A 474 -18.82 -4.68 10.66
N ILE A 475 -17.55 -4.27 10.73
CA ILE A 475 -16.71 -4.22 11.93
C ILE A 475 -16.33 -2.77 12.27
N LEU A 476 -15.90 -2.55 13.51
CA LEU A 476 -15.29 -1.28 13.92
C LEU A 476 -13.91 -1.19 13.30
N GLY A 477 -13.65 -0.13 12.55
CA GLY A 477 -12.39 0.14 11.87
C GLY A 477 -11.58 1.25 12.56
N PRO A 478 -10.65 1.88 11.82
CA PRO A 478 -9.78 2.91 12.35
C PRO A 478 -10.55 4.04 13.04
N ALA A 479 -9.99 4.51 14.13
CA ALA A 479 -10.55 5.54 14.99
C ALA A 479 -9.57 6.68 15.18
N MET A 480 -10.08 7.88 15.43
CA MET A 480 -9.28 9.06 15.69
C MET A 480 -9.88 9.96 16.77
N LYS A 481 -9.00 10.71 17.47
CA LYS A 481 -9.36 11.72 18.45
C LYS A 481 -8.35 12.86 18.43
N VAL A 482 -8.86 14.08 18.48
CA VAL A 482 -8.03 15.29 18.62
C VAL A 482 -7.83 15.56 20.11
N MET A 483 -6.56 15.68 20.51
CA MET A 483 -6.09 16.00 21.86
C MET A 483 -5.39 17.37 21.87
N ASP A 484 -4.86 17.79 23.02
CA ASP A 484 -4.27 19.12 23.18
C ASP A 484 -3.01 19.34 22.31
N ARG A 485 -2.18 18.31 22.14
CA ARG A 485 -0.94 18.37 21.33
C ARG A 485 -0.94 17.42 20.13
N TYR A 486 -1.87 16.47 20.06
CA TYR A 486 -1.84 15.43 19.04
C TYR A 486 -3.20 15.15 18.41
N VAL A 487 -3.21 14.77 17.14
CA VAL A 487 -4.26 13.92 16.57
C VAL A 487 -3.81 12.48 16.73
N LEU A 488 -4.53 11.72 17.56
CA LEU A 488 -4.31 10.28 17.71
C LEU A 488 -5.18 9.52 16.72
N ILE A 489 -4.60 8.54 16.04
CA ILE A 489 -5.28 7.61 15.13
C ILE A 489 -4.86 6.19 15.50
N SER A 490 -5.80 5.27 15.66
CA SER A 490 -5.51 3.86 15.94
C SER A 490 -6.44 2.94 15.13
N TRP A 491 -6.17 1.64 15.13
CA TRP A 491 -6.85 0.66 14.29
C TRP A 491 -8.27 0.32 14.76
N SER A 492 -8.65 0.66 15.99
CA SER A 492 -10.03 0.56 16.51
C SER A 492 -10.34 1.62 17.58
N PRO A 493 -11.62 1.87 17.91
CA PRO A 493 -12.01 2.77 18.98
C PRO A 493 -11.48 2.34 20.36
N GLN A 494 -11.44 1.03 20.62
CA GLN A 494 -10.92 0.51 21.89
C GLN A 494 -9.42 0.76 22.00
N ALA A 495 -8.68 0.45 20.94
CA ALA A 495 -7.24 0.69 20.87
C ALA A 495 -6.87 2.16 21.08
N LEU A 496 -7.66 3.05 20.47
CA LEU A 496 -7.49 4.49 20.63
C LEU A 496 -7.71 4.93 22.08
N ARG A 497 -8.75 4.44 22.78
CA ARG A 497 -9.01 4.81 24.18
C ARG A 497 -7.85 4.45 25.09
N GLU A 498 -7.31 3.26 24.94
CA GLU A 498 -6.13 2.81 25.71
C GLU A 498 -4.95 3.76 25.49
N CYS A 499 -4.70 4.17 24.24
CA CYS A 499 -3.65 5.13 23.93
C CYS A 499 -3.92 6.54 24.49
N VAL A 500 -5.16 7.02 24.44
CA VAL A 500 -5.55 8.34 24.96
C VAL A 500 -5.22 8.46 26.45
N GLU A 501 -5.45 7.41 27.24
CA GLU A 501 -5.13 7.41 28.68
C GLU A 501 -3.64 7.68 28.93
N TYR A 502 -2.75 7.08 28.14
CA TYR A 502 -1.30 7.31 28.24
C TYR A 502 -0.91 8.75 27.89
N VAL A 503 -1.46 9.28 26.79
CA VAL A 503 -1.15 10.66 26.35
C VAL A 503 -1.66 11.68 27.35
N GLU A 504 -2.87 11.52 27.89
CA GLU A 504 -3.44 12.43 28.88
C GLU A 504 -2.65 12.47 30.20
N GLN A 505 -2.11 11.34 30.65
CA GLN A 505 -1.28 11.28 31.86
C GLN A 505 -0.02 12.15 31.72
N GLN A 506 0.57 12.19 30.53
CA GLN A 506 1.73 13.03 30.23
C GLN A 506 1.37 14.52 30.14
N ASP A 507 0.24 14.86 29.54
CA ASP A 507 -0.21 16.26 29.48
C ASP A 507 -0.52 16.81 30.89
N LYS A 508 -1.07 15.97 31.78
CA LYS A 508 -1.30 16.31 33.18
C LYS A 508 0.01 16.51 33.96
N SER A 509 1.06 15.74 33.68
CA SER A 509 2.36 15.88 34.36
C SER A 509 3.07 17.20 33.99
N ARG A 510 2.93 17.66 32.74
CA ARG A 510 3.48 18.95 32.27
C ARG A 510 2.78 20.18 32.82
N ARG A 511 1.49 20.06 33.16
CA ARG A 511 0.68 21.18 33.69
C ARG A 511 0.88 21.42 35.18
N LYS A 512 1.55 20.52 35.90
CA LYS A 512 1.88 20.72 37.32
C LYS A 512 3.20 21.50 37.40
N PRO A 513 3.17 22.77 37.86
CA PRO A 513 4.36 23.61 37.97
C PRO A 513 5.35 23.12 39.04
#